data_AF-A0A9P9MLZ3-F1
#
_entry.id   AF-A0A9P9MLZ3-F1
#
_cell.length_a   1.000
_cell.length_b   1.000
_cell.length_c   1.000
_cell.angle_alpha   90.00
_cell.angle_beta   90.00
_cell.angle_gamma   90.00
#
_symmetry.space_group_name_H-M   'P 1'
#
loop_
_entity.id
_entity.type
_entity.pdbx_description
1 polymer ?
#
loop_
_entity_poly.entity_id
_entity_poly.type
_entity_poly.pdbx_seq_one_letter_code
_entity_poly.pdbx_strand_id
1 'polypeptide(L)' 'MKYQRHFQLPTKYVPSPERLLQAVTEKAGEGNFHIEMRHNTYCISLHEDVDVKEIYLRCRC' A
#
# COMPACT_ATOMS: atom_id res chain seq x y z
N MET A 1 7.11 19.90 -6.12
CA MET A 1 6.61 19.43 -4.81
C MET A 1 6.42 17.93 -4.92
N LYS A 2 7.18 17.11 -4.18
CA LYS A 2 6.99 15.65 -4.18
C LYS A 2 5.77 15.34 -3.32
N TYR A 3 4.64 15.00 -3.93
CA TYR A 3 3.44 14.63 -3.20
C TYR A 3 3.63 13.23 -2.63
N GLN A 4 3.82 13.13 -1.31
CA GLN A 4 3.77 11.84 -0.62
C GLN A 4 2.34 11.57 -0.16
N ARG A 5 1.75 10.46 -0.61
CA ARG A 5 0.44 9.98 -0.13
C ARG A 5 0.64 8.89 0.91
N HIS A 6 -0.05 9.02 2.03
CA HIS A 6 0.00 8.05 3.12
C HIS A 6 -1.38 7.45 3.35
N PHE A 7 -1.45 6.13 3.53
CA PHE A 7 -2.67 5.46 3.96
C PHE A 7 -2.37 4.26 4.85
N GLN A 8 -3.38 3.84 5.61
CA GLN A 8 -3.28 2.79 6.61
C GLN A 8 -4.24 1.67 6.29
N LEU A 9 -3.76 0.43 6.29
CA LEU A 9 -4.57 -0.75 5.98
C LEU A 9 -4.48 -1.77 7.14
N PRO A 10 -5.57 -2.03 7.86
CA PRO A 10 -5.58 -3.07 8.90
C PRO A 10 -5.23 -4.45 8.33
N THR A 11 -4.40 -5.21 9.04
CA THR A 11 -3.91 -6.54 8.60
C THR A 11 -5.03 -7.54 8.38
N LYS A 12 -6.15 -7.41 9.10
CA LYS A 12 -7.36 -8.24 8.88
C LYS A 12 -7.99 -8.09 7.49
N TYR A 13 -7.65 -7.04 6.74
CA TYR A 13 -8.09 -6.83 5.36
C TYR A 13 -7.03 -7.19 4.32
N VAL A 14 -5.86 -7.67 4.78
CA VAL A 14 -4.75 -8.09 3.93
C VAL A 14 -4.59 -9.60 4.14
N PRO A 15 -5.04 -10.43 3.18
CA PRO A 15 -4.99 -11.88 3.30
C PRO A 15 -3.54 -12.40 3.33
N SER A 16 -2.62 -11.70 2.65
CA SER A 16 -1.19 -12.00 2.72
C SER A 16 -0.33 -10.74 2.51
N PRO A 17 0.79 -10.59 3.24
CA PRO A 17 1.73 -9.48 3.05
C PRO A 17 2.28 -9.41 1.61
N GLU A 18 2.46 -10.56 0.96
CA GLU A 18 2.95 -10.66 -0.42
C GLU A 18 1.95 -10.06 -1.41
N ARG A 19 0.64 -10.28 -1.21
CA ARG A 19 -0.41 -9.66 -2.04
C ARG A 19 -0.44 -8.15 -1.89
N LEU A 20 -0.24 -7.65 -0.67
CA LEU A 20 -0.11 -6.22 -0.44
C LEU A 20 1.12 -5.65 -1.18
N LEU A 21 2.27 -6.30 -1.02
CA LEU A 21 3.51 -5.88 -1.68
C LEU A 21 3.36 -5.88 -3.21
N GLN A 22 2.76 -6.93 -3.77
CA GLN A 22 2.49 -7.03 -5.20
C GLN A 22 1.56 -5.90 -5.67
N ALA A 23 0.42 -5.69 -4.99
CA ALA A 23 -0.54 -4.67 -5.37
C ALA A 23 0.03 -3.25 -5.30
N VAL A 24 0.87 -2.96 -4.30
CA VAL A 24 1.54 -1.65 -4.17
C VAL A 24 2.63 -1.51 -5.24
N THR A 25 3.44 -2.55 -5.49
CA THR A 25 4.48 -2.52 -6.53
C THR A 25 3.89 -2.33 -7.92
N GLU A 26 2.81 -3.03 -8.26
CA GLU A 26 2.12 -2.89 -9.55
C GLU A 26 1.57 -1.49 -9.80
N LYS A 27 1.28 -0.73 -8.73
CA LYS A 27 0.61 0.58 -8.81
C LYS A 27 1.55 1.76 -8.67
N ALA A 28 2.49 1.68 -7.74
CA ALA A 28 3.45 2.75 -7.49
C ALA A 28 4.75 2.58 -8.29
N GLY A 29 5.04 1.36 -8.76
CA GLY A 29 6.35 1.00 -9.29
C GLY A 29 7.36 0.67 -8.19
N GLU A 30 8.41 -0.05 -8.56
CA GLU A 30 9.48 -0.44 -7.64
C GLU A 30 10.25 0.79 -7.13
N GLY A 31 10.52 0.84 -5.82
CA GLY A 31 11.26 1.95 -5.18
C GLY A 31 10.46 3.23 -4.91
N ASN A 32 9.20 3.30 -5.36
CA ASN A 32 8.32 4.47 -5.21
C ASN A 32 7.40 4.41 -3.98
N PHE A 33 7.65 3.47 -3.06
CA PHE A 33 6.82 3.30 -1.88
C PHE A 33 7.62 2.83 -0.66
N HIS A 34 7.04 3.03 0.51
CA HIS A 34 7.49 2.48 1.78
C HIS A 34 6.32 1.86 2.52
N ILE A 35 6.49 0.63 3.00
CA ILE A 35 5.49 -0.08 3.81
C ILE A 35 6.13 -0.40 5.16
N GLU A 36 5.47 0.04 6.23
CA GLU A 36 5.83 -0.33 7.60
C GLU A 36 4.63 -0.99 8.26
N MET A 37 4.83 -2.09 8.98
CA MET A 37 3.77 -2.67 9.81
C MET A 37 3.91 -2.13 11.23
N ARG A 38 2.85 -1.47 11.74
CA ARG A 38 2.74 -1.05 13.13
C ARG A 38 1.53 -1.72 13.77
N HIS A 39 1.79 -2.56 14.77
CA HIS A 39 0.76 -3.37 15.42
C HIS A 39 0.01 -4.21 14.38
N ASN A 40 -1.31 -4.05 14.25
CA ASN A 40 -2.17 -4.77 13.30
C ASN A 40 -2.52 -3.93 12.07
N THR A 41 -1.65 -3.00 11.68
CA THR A 41 -1.90 -2.05 10.58
C THR A 41 -0.65 -1.88 9.72
N TYR A 42 -0.83 -1.96 8.41
CA TYR A 42 0.17 -1.54 7.43
C TYR A 42 0.06 -0.04 7.19
N CYS A 43 1.14 0.68 7.39
CA CYS A 43 1.32 2.09 7.05
C CYS A 43 2.05 2.17 5.71
N ILE A 44 1.37 2.64 4.67
CA ILE A 44 1.89 2.67 3.31
C ILE A 44 2.06 4.12 2.88
N SER A 45 3.25 4.44 2.39
CA SER A 45 3.65 5.76 1.89
C SER A 45 4.03 5.64 0.43
N LEU A 46 3.42 6.43 -0.44
CA LEU A 46 3.67 6.44 -1.89
C LEU A 46 4.32 7.77 -2.27
N HIS A 47 5.31 7.72 -3.17
CA HIS A 47 6.07 8.89 -3.62
C HIS A 47 5.45 9.62 -4.82
N GLU A 48 4.37 9.06 -5.37
CA GLU A 48 3.63 9.58 -6.53
C GLU A 48 2.11 9.56 -6.27
N ASP A 49 1.36 10.31 -7.08
CA ASP A 49 -0.11 10.37 -7.01
C ASP A 49 -0.73 9.10 -7.58
N VAL A 50 -0.83 8.07 -6.73
CA VAL A 50 -1.45 6.79 -7.04
C VAL A 50 -2.86 6.74 -6.44
N ASP A 51 -3.81 6.17 -7.18
CA ASP A 51 -5.16 5.92 -6.66
C ASP A 51 -5.13 4.78 -5.63
N VAL A 52 -5.16 5.18 -4.36
CA VAL A 52 -5.15 4.29 -3.20
C VAL A 52 -6.36 3.34 -3.20
N LYS A 53 -7.52 3.76 -3.75
CA LYS A 53 -8.72 2.90 -3.76
C LYS A 53 -8.49 1.62 -4.57
N GLU A 54 -7.70 1.70 -5.63
CA GLU A 54 -7.41 0.53 -6.46
C GLU A 54 -6.51 -0.49 -5.73
N ILE A 55 -5.54 -0.01 -4.94
CA ILE A 55 -4.69 -0.86 -4.09
C ILE A 55 -5.55 -1.61 -3.06
N TYR A 56 -6.51 -0.92 -2.45
CA TYR A 56 -7.45 -1.52 -1.49
C TYR A 56 -8.29 -2.64 -2.09
N LEU A 57 -8.82 -2.45 -3.30
CA LEU A 57 -9.65 -3.45 -3.97
C LEU A 57 -8.84 -4.72 -4.27
N ARG A 58 -7.58 -4.57 -4.69
CA ARG A 58 -6.70 -5.71 -4.98
C ARG A 58 -6.26 -6.47 -3.73
N CYS A 59 -6.18 -5.80 -2.58
CA CYS A 59 -5.83 -6.45 -1.32
C CYS A 59 -6.99 -7.26 -0.72
N ARG A 60 -8.25 -7.04 -1.12
CA ARG A 60 -9.43 -7.70 -0.53
C ARG A 60 -9.87 -8.99 -1.23
N CYS A 61 -9.37 -9.28 -2.42
CA CYS A 61 -9.62 -10.52 -3.15
C CYS A 61 -8.59 -11.59 -2.79
#